data_AF-A0A1Y2DCJ3-F1
#
_entry.id   AF-A0A1Y2DCJ3-F1
#
_cell.length_a   1.000
_cell.length_b   1.000
_cell.length_c   1.000
_cell.angle_alpha   90.00
_cell.angle_beta   90.00
_cell.angle_gamma   90.00
#
_symmetry.space_group_name_H-M   'P 1'
#
loop_
_entity.id
_entity.type
_entity.pdbx_description
1 polymer ?
#
loop_
_entity_poly.entity_id
_entity_poly.type
_entity_poly.pdbx_seq_one_letter_code
_entity_poly.pdbx_strand_id
1 'polypeptide(L)'
;MIGSHYVPAPSSRDPKTSTTQHLNSGKDHTMSDDEADPELLALLRQHFQGKLNLDEEPETGVLEGAEFVYDNSIDVALDMRATKIAAEMIYAQMKEKEYSTTNWAEHELHPKTKDESTVAFIFTMDLLNFSFWSLLPDDERFAVSYRDKRWTGYWSLVASLQRALDEDIPITDPHYWQNEDECTLVSLRHVFRSCTEEEIPLLEARLECLREAGRVLYEKYNCSFTNCISAAKGSAAGLVNLLACDFRCFRDEHPFDGRRKPVRLLKRAQILVADLWACFNGERYGEFRDIDKITMFADYRVPQILSSLGCIGYSPPLHALVSKGEVIDSGSRLEMQLRACSIWCVELLRRQIKQDHPEATVNAILIDFFLYDMMKRWEAEGRETMPHHRTRSIWY
;
A
#
# COMPACT_ATOMS: atom_id res chain seq x y z
N MET A 1 -72.52 1.92 7.20
CA MET A 1 -72.37 2.54 5.86
C MET A 1 -71.28 1.73 5.15
N ILE A 2 -71.59 0.54 4.60
CA ILE A 2 -72.21 0.23 3.29
C ILE A 2 -71.44 0.90 2.14
N GLY A 3 -70.88 0.23 1.12
CA GLY A 3 -70.86 -1.18 0.69
C GLY A 3 -69.75 -1.33 -0.39
N SER A 4 -68.96 -2.40 -0.47
CA SER A 4 -69.21 -3.69 -1.16
C SER A 4 -69.75 -3.58 -2.59
N HIS A 5 -69.08 -4.21 -3.56
CA HIS A 5 -69.76 -5.15 -4.47
C HIS A 5 -68.80 -6.15 -5.12
N TYR A 6 -69.32 -7.37 -5.21
CA TYR A 6 -68.75 -8.63 -5.63
C TYR A 6 -69.61 -9.14 -6.81
N VAL A 7 -68.95 -9.62 -7.88
CA VAL A 7 -69.22 -10.74 -8.85
C VAL A 7 -70.69 -11.13 -9.19
N PRO A 8 -71.01 -11.57 -10.44
CA PRO A 8 -70.95 -13.01 -10.78
C PRO A 8 -70.58 -13.37 -12.24
N ALA A 9 -70.03 -14.59 -12.43
CA ALA A 9 -69.95 -15.36 -13.69
C ALA A 9 -71.35 -15.94 -14.09
N PRO A 10 -71.56 -16.65 -15.23
CA PRO A 10 -71.27 -18.10 -15.26
C PRO A 10 -71.04 -18.83 -16.62
N SER A 11 -70.29 -19.94 -16.53
CA SER A 11 -70.50 -21.32 -17.07
C SER A 11 -70.66 -21.65 -18.58
N SER A 12 -69.96 -22.71 -19.02
CA SER A 12 -70.48 -24.05 -19.43
C SER A 12 -69.43 -24.84 -20.23
N ARG A 13 -68.96 -26.00 -19.75
CA ARG A 13 -69.36 -27.42 -20.01
C ARG A 13 -68.42 -28.17 -20.98
N ASP A 14 -67.84 -29.25 -20.44
CA ASP A 14 -67.19 -30.46 -21.02
C ASP A 14 -67.98 -31.11 -22.21
N PRO A 15 -67.56 -32.22 -22.92
CA PRO A 15 -66.63 -33.30 -22.50
C PRO A 15 -65.84 -34.15 -23.57
N LYS A 16 -64.97 -35.07 -23.08
CA LYS A 16 -64.60 -36.44 -23.61
C LYS A 16 -63.76 -36.52 -24.92
N THR A 17 -62.83 -37.46 -25.20
CA THR A 17 -62.51 -38.83 -24.73
C THR A 17 -61.17 -39.31 -25.38
N SER A 18 -60.37 -40.11 -24.64
CA SER A 18 -59.66 -41.38 -25.00
C SER A 18 -59.22 -41.62 -26.47
N THR A 19 -58.03 -42.11 -26.87
CA THR A 19 -57.39 -43.42 -26.52
C THR A 19 -56.05 -43.56 -27.29
N THR A 20 -55.00 -44.01 -26.59
CA THR A 20 -53.88 -44.94 -26.93
C THR A 20 -53.42 -45.19 -28.39
N GLN A 21 -52.12 -45.09 -28.68
CA GLN A 21 -51.22 -46.23 -29.01
C GLN A 21 -49.77 -45.82 -29.41
N HIS A 22 -48.84 -46.66 -28.95
CA HIS A 22 -47.41 -46.68 -29.22
C HIS A 22 -47.04 -46.81 -30.70
N LEU A 23 -45.92 -46.19 -31.10
CA LEU A 23 -44.98 -46.80 -32.05
C LEU A 23 -43.55 -46.34 -31.75
N ASN A 24 -42.68 -47.34 -31.73
CA ASN A 24 -41.26 -47.31 -31.43
C ASN A 24 -40.48 -47.26 -32.75
N SER A 25 -39.51 -46.36 -32.88
CA SER A 25 -38.41 -46.46 -33.85
C SER A 25 -37.27 -45.52 -33.43
N GLY A 26 -36.36 -46.00 -32.58
CA GLY A 26 -34.99 -46.35 -32.97
C GLY A 26 -34.47 -45.69 -34.26
N LYS A 27 -33.51 -44.77 -34.13
CA LYS A 27 -32.45 -44.53 -35.12
C LYS A 27 -31.27 -43.79 -34.48
N ASP A 28 -30.29 -44.60 -34.11
CA ASP A 28 -28.84 -44.45 -34.24
C ASP A 28 -28.22 -43.06 -34.11
N HIS A 29 -27.49 -42.91 -33.01
CA HIS A 29 -26.25 -42.16 -32.94
C HIS A 29 -25.32 -42.55 -34.10
N THR A 30 -25.05 -41.59 -34.98
CA THR A 30 -23.77 -41.52 -35.69
C THR A 30 -23.11 -40.22 -35.24
N MET A 31 -22.36 -40.31 -34.15
CA MET A 31 -21.37 -39.29 -33.82
C MET A 31 -20.28 -39.36 -34.90
N SER A 32 -20.13 -38.27 -35.65
CA SER A 32 -18.96 -38.05 -36.48
C SER A 32 -17.80 -37.69 -35.54
N ASP A 33 -16.85 -38.61 -35.38
CA ASP A 33 -15.64 -38.46 -34.54
C ASP A 33 -14.58 -37.52 -35.16
N ASP A 34 -14.93 -36.71 -36.17
CA ASP A 34 -13.98 -35.85 -36.91
C ASP A 34 -14.24 -34.34 -36.74
N GLU A 35 -15.22 -33.92 -35.92
CA GLU A 35 -15.36 -32.50 -35.58
C GLU A 35 -14.46 -32.15 -34.40
N ALA A 36 -13.36 -31.46 -34.70
CA ALA A 36 -12.47 -30.89 -33.71
C ALA A 36 -13.27 -29.98 -32.75
N ASP A 37 -13.18 -30.30 -31.45
CA ASP A 37 -13.87 -29.59 -30.37
C ASP A 37 -13.62 -28.06 -30.50
N PRO A 38 -14.67 -27.24 -30.66
CA PRO A 38 -14.57 -25.80 -30.79
C PRO A 38 -13.89 -25.13 -29.59
N GLU A 39 -14.05 -25.67 -28.38
CA GLU A 39 -13.39 -25.15 -27.17
C GLU A 39 -11.91 -25.53 -27.16
N LEU A 40 -11.57 -26.75 -27.55
CA LEU A 40 -10.17 -27.17 -27.70
C LEU A 40 -9.48 -26.38 -28.82
N LEU A 41 -10.15 -26.11 -29.94
CA LEU A 41 -9.65 -25.26 -31.00
C LEU A 41 -9.51 -23.79 -30.57
N ALA A 42 -10.40 -23.29 -29.71
CA ALA A 42 -10.28 -21.96 -29.13
C ALA A 42 -9.08 -21.88 -28.17
N LEU A 43 -8.89 -22.91 -27.33
CA LEU A 43 -7.79 -23.01 -26.38
C LEU A 43 -6.44 -23.20 -27.10
N LEU A 44 -6.41 -24.02 -28.16
CA LEU A 44 -5.25 -24.18 -29.04
C LEU A 44 -5.00 -22.92 -29.87
N ARG A 45 -6.02 -22.18 -30.32
CA ARG A 45 -5.83 -20.85 -30.92
C ARG A 45 -5.24 -19.88 -29.91
N GLN A 46 -5.68 -19.88 -28.66
CA GLN A 46 -5.11 -19.04 -27.61
C GLN A 46 -3.67 -19.44 -27.25
N HIS A 47 -3.31 -20.71 -27.43
CA HIS A 47 -1.96 -21.24 -27.21
C HIS A 47 -1.01 -21.04 -28.40
N PHE A 48 -1.50 -21.14 -29.64
CA PHE A 48 -0.71 -21.06 -30.89
C PHE A 48 -0.76 -19.69 -31.59
N GLN A 49 -1.80 -18.88 -31.38
CA GLN A 49 -1.72 -17.43 -31.62
C GLN A 49 -0.88 -16.87 -30.48
N GLY A 50 0.42 -17.11 -30.59
CA GLY A 50 1.41 -16.77 -29.58
C GLY A 50 1.11 -15.39 -29.04
N LYS A 51 1.04 -15.30 -27.70
CA LYS A 51 0.90 -14.08 -26.91
C LYS A 51 1.03 -12.87 -27.82
N LEU A 52 -0.11 -12.33 -28.26
CA LEU A 52 -0.12 -10.93 -28.64
C LEU A 52 0.60 -10.25 -27.49
N ASN A 53 1.78 -9.69 -27.75
CA ASN A 53 2.44 -8.75 -26.83
C ASN A 53 1.54 -7.51 -26.79
N LEU A 54 0.34 -7.67 -26.25
CA LEU A 54 -0.27 -6.65 -25.43
C LEU A 54 0.73 -6.57 -24.29
N ASP A 55 1.49 -5.48 -24.23
CA ASP A 55 2.26 -5.14 -23.04
C ASP A 55 1.27 -5.22 -21.87
N GLU A 56 1.28 -6.35 -21.15
CA GLU A 56 0.43 -6.52 -19.97
C GLU A 56 0.75 -5.35 -19.06
N GLU A 57 -0.29 -4.62 -18.62
CA GLU A 57 -0.05 -3.48 -17.76
C GLU A 57 0.76 -3.93 -16.53
N PRO A 58 1.79 -3.17 -16.12
CA PRO A 58 2.62 -3.57 -14.99
C PRO A 58 1.78 -3.82 -13.75
N GLU A 59 2.16 -4.86 -13.00
CA GLU A 59 1.58 -5.20 -11.70
C GLU A 59 2.67 -5.18 -10.62
N THR A 60 2.32 -4.74 -9.41
CA THR A 60 3.26 -4.72 -8.28
C THR A 60 3.44 -6.11 -7.68
N GLY A 61 2.46 -7.00 -7.80
CA GLY A 61 2.44 -8.32 -7.14
C GLY A 61 2.32 -8.26 -5.61
N VAL A 62 2.07 -7.06 -5.05
CA VAL A 62 1.91 -6.85 -3.60
C VAL A 62 0.59 -7.46 -3.11
N LEU A 63 -0.53 -7.17 -3.79
CA LEU A 63 -1.85 -7.72 -3.41
C LEU A 63 -1.88 -9.25 -3.48
N GLU A 64 -1.32 -9.84 -4.54
CA GLU A 64 -1.22 -11.31 -4.68
C GLU A 64 -0.43 -11.93 -3.50
N GLY A 65 0.67 -11.29 -3.12
CA GLY A 65 1.46 -11.74 -1.96
C GLY A 65 0.73 -11.57 -0.64
N ALA A 66 0.02 -10.45 -0.48
CA ALA A 66 -0.76 -10.16 0.72
C ALA A 66 -1.92 -11.14 0.93
N GLU A 67 -2.68 -11.42 -0.13
CA GLU A 67 -3.75 -12.42 -0.13
C GLU A 67 -3.22 -13.81 0.23
N PHE A 68 -2.10 -14.22 -0.36
CA PHE A 68 -1.49 -15.52 -0.02
C PHE A 68 -1.11 -15.63 1.46
N VAL A 69 -0.50 -14.59 2.03
CA VAL A 69 -0.15 -14.59 3.46
C VAL A 69 -1.41 -14.59 4.32
N TYR A 70 -2.43 -13.82 3.95
CA TYR A 70 -3.72 -13.81 4.63
C TYR A 70 -4.37 -15.20 4.69
N ASP A 71 -4.44 -15.90 3.56
CA ASP A 71 -5.02 -17.25 3.46
C ASP A 71 -4.26 -18.31 4.28
N ASN A 72 -2.98 -18.05 4.56
CA ASN A 72 -2.09 -18.96 5.29
C ASN A 72 -1.66 -18.41 6.67
N SER A 73 -2.34 -17.37 7.14
CA SER A 73 -2.07 -16.72 8.42
C SER A 73 -2.68 -17.53 9.57
N ILE A 74 -1.94 -17.67 10.67
CA ILE A 74 -2.42 -18.31 11.91
C ILE A 74 -2.36 -17.36 13.10
N ASP A 75 -1.53 -16.33 13.02
CA ASP A 75 -1.27 -15.39 14.11
C ASP A 75 -2.01 -14.07 13.93
N VAL A 76 -2.48 -13.77 12.72
CA VAL A 76 -3.28 -12.59 12.41
C VAL A 76 -4.55 -13.01 11.67
N ALA A 77 -5.72 -12.63 12.18
CA ALA A 77 -6.99 -12.91 11.55
C ALA A 77 -7.76 -11.61 11.29
N LEU A 78 -8.49 -11.54 10.18
CA LEU A 78 -9.39 -10.42 9.90
C LEU A 78 -10.80 -10.72 10.39
N ASP A 79 -11.46 -9.73 10.99
CA ASP A 79 -12.89 -9.79 11.28
C ASP A 79 -13.68 -9.13 10.14
N MET A 80 -14.38 -9.96 9.36
CA MET A 80 -15.12 -9.51 8.20
C MET A 80 -16.29 -8.57 8.55
N ARG A 81 -16.90 -8.71 9.72
CA ARG A 81 -18.01 -7.85 10.15
C ARG A 81 -17.47 -6.49 10.57
N ALA A 82 -16.42 -6.47 11.38
CA ALA A 82 -15.76 -5.24 11.82
C ALA A 82 -15.19 -4.48 10.62
N THR A 83 -14.59 -5.18 9.65
CA THR A 83 -14.09 -4.59 8.40
C THR A 83 -15.20 -3.84 7.65
N LYS A 84 -16.40 -4.43 7.50
CA LYS A 84 -17.53 -3.73 6.85
C LYS A 84 -18.00 -2.51 7.62
N ILE A 85 -18.07 -2.60 8.94
CA ILE A 85 -18.44 -1.47 9.80
C ILE A 85 -17.40 -0.34 9.70
N ALA A 86 -16.12 -0.69 9.70
CA ALA A 86 -15.02 0.25 9.55
C ALA A 86 -15.02 0.91 8.16
N ALA A 87 -15.33 0.17 7.09
CA ALA A 87 -15.44 0.72 5.74
C ALA A 87 -16.46 1.86 5.67
N GLU A 88 -17.67 1.65 6.19
CA GLU A 88 -18.71 2.68 6.24
C GLU A 88 -18.30 3.87 7.12
N MET A 89 -17.70 3.60 8.28
CA MET A 89 -17.21 4.65 9.18
C MET A 89 -16.10 5.51 8.53
N ILE A 90 -15.14 4.87 7.85
CA ILE A 90 -14.04 5.56 7.16
C ILE A 90 -14.60 6.42 6.04
N TYR A 91 -15.48 5.85 5.19
CA TYR A 91 -16.08 6.60 4.09
C TYR A 91 -16.87 7.81 4.58
N ALA A 92 -17.72 7.64 5.59
CA ALA A 92 -18.50 8.74 6.17
C ALA A 92 -17.61 9.88 6.69
N GLN A 93 -16.53 9.55 7.42
CA GLN A 93 -15.59 10.55 7.94
C GLN A 93 -14.73 11.21 6.86
N MET A 94 -14.31 10.46 5.83
CA MET A 94 -13.56 11.03 4.70
C MET A 94 -14.44 12.03 3.93
N LYS A 95 -15.72 11.71 3.74
CA LYS A 95 -16.70 12.59 3.09
C LYS A 95 -16.99 13.85 3.91
N GLU A 96 -17.19 13.70 5.22
CA GLU A 96 -17.42 14.84 6.13
C GLU A 96 -16.26 15.83 6.15
N LYS A 97 -15.02 15.34 6.00
CA LYS A 97 -13.80 16.15 6.05
C LYS A 97 -13.26 16.57 4.69
N GLU A 98 -13.95 16.22 3.60
CA GLU A 98 -13.47 16.42 2.22
C GLU A 98 -12.01 15.93 2.04
N TYR A 99 -11.70 14.76 2.61
CA TYR A 99 -10.33 14.26 2.72
C TYR A 99 -9.70 14.04 1.34
N SER A 100 -8.58 14.71 1.08
CA SER A 100 -7.92 14.70 -0.23
C SER A 100 -6.40 14.78 -0.09
N THR A 101 -5.69 14.61 -1.20
CA THR A 101 -4.22 14.75 -1.28
C THR A 101 -3.73 16.16 -0.97
N THR A 102 -4.61 17.16 -1.00
CA THR A 102 -4.28 18.56 -0.74
C THR A 102 -3.62 18.75 0.63
N ASN A 103 -4.06 17.97 1.63
CA ASN A 103 -3.48 17.98 2.98
C ASN A 103 -1.98 17.68 2.99
N TRP A 104 -1.50 16.85 2.08
CA TRP A 104 -0.08 16.56 1.93
C TRP A 104 0.68 17.81 1.48
N ALA A 105 0.19 18.50 0.45
CA ALA A 105 0.85 19.69 -0.09
C ALA A 105 0.82 20.89 0.88
N GLU A 106 -0.14 20.93 1.80
CA GLU A 106 -0.30 22.02 2.76
C GLU A 106 0.72 22.01 3.90
N HIS A 107 1.29 20.84 4.25
CA HIS A 107 2.17 20.73 5.42
C HIS A 107 3.41 21.65 5.34
N GLU A 108 3.75 22.31 6.46
CA GLU A 108 4.74 23.42 6.49
C GLU A 108 6.17 23.00 6.12
N LEU A 109 6.48 21.71 6.26
CA LEU A 109 7.81 21.15 5.95
C LEU A 109 7.90 20.55 4.54
N HIS A 110 6.81 20.42 3.80
CA HIS A 110 6.87 19.90 2.44
C HIS A 110 7.26 21.00 1.44
N PRO A 111 8.06 20.66 0.39
CA PRO A 111 8.39 21.60 -0.67
C PRO A 111 7.13 22.20 -1.30
N LYS A 112 7.18 23.50 -1.60
CA LYS A 112 6.05 24.24 -2.19
C LYS A 112 6.20 24.48 -3.68
N THR A 113 7.44 24.39 -4.19
CA THR A 113 7.69 24.43 -5.62
C THR A 113 7.22 23.10 -6.23
N LYS A 114 6.76 23.09 -7.49
CA LYS A 114 6.33 21.85 -8.19
C LYS A 114 7.29 21.57 -9.34
N ASP A 115 8.56 21.42 -9.01
CA ASP A 115 9.68 21.30 -9.95
C ASP A 115 10.58 20.09 -9.63
N GLU A 116 11.71 19.97 -10.33
CA GLU A 116 12.65 18.86 -10.17
C GLU A 116 13.29 18.81 -8.78
N SER A 117 13.45 19.96 -8.11
CA SER A 117 13.99 20.00 -6.74
C SER A 117 13.03 19.34 -5.75
N THR A 118 11.72 19.48 -6.00
CA THR A 118 10.69 18.82 -5.19
C THR A 118 10.68 17.31 -5.42
N VAL A 119 10.89 16.87 -6.66
CA VAL A 119 11.08 15.45 -6.96
C VAL A 119 12.31 14.89 -6.24
N ALA A 120 13.43 15.62 -6.27
CA ALA A 120 14.66 15.20 -5.56
C ALA A 120 14.45 15.12 -4.04
N PHE A 121 13.72 16.08 -3.46
CA PHE A 121 13.36 16.08 -2.05
C PHE A 121 12.50 14.86 -1.68
N ILE A 122 11.40 14.61 -2.42
CA ILE A 122 10.52 13.45 -2.20
C ILE A 122 11.31 12.15 -2.31
N PHE A 123 12.13 12.02 -3.35
CA PHE A 123 12.97 10.83 -3.53
C PHE A 123 13.89 10.60 -2.33
N THR A 124 14.59 11.64 -1.86
CA THR A 124 15.49 11.57 -0.70
C THR A 124 14.75 11.23 0.58
N MET A 125 13.59 11.85 0.78
CA MET A 125 12.73 11.64 1.93
C MET A 125 12.28 10.18 2.00
N ASP A 126 11.71 9.63 0.94
CA ASP A 126 11.22 8.25 0.91
C ASP A 126 12.33 7.21 0.89
N LEU A 127 13.50 7.56 0.33
CA LEU A 127 14.71 6.76 0.46
C LEU A 127 15.19 6.62 1.91
N LEU A 128 14.79 7.52 2.81
CA LEU A 128 15.21 7.52 4.23
C LEU A 128 14.05 7.31 5.22
N ASN A 129 12.84 7.10 4.72
CA ASN A 129 11.58 7.00 5.46
C ASN A 129 11.40 5.60 6.12
N PHE A 130 12.21 5.31 7.15
CA PHE A 130 12.13 4.05 7.90
C PHE A 130 12.58 4.14 9.37
N SER A 131 12.03 3.28 10.23
CA SER A 131 12.50 3.01 11.60
C SER A 131 12.50 4.21 12.57
N PHE A 132 11.37 4.91 12.71
CA PHE A 132 11.25 6.07 13.62
C PHE A 132 10.76 5.78 15.04
N TRP A 133 10.37 4.54 15.35
CA TRP A 133 9.95 4.19 16.70
C TRP A 133 11.16 4.04 17.65
N SER A 134 10.93 4.24 18.95
CA SER A 134 11.94 4.10 20.01
C SER A 134 11.44 3.21 21.15
N LEU A 135 12.40 2.65 21.92
CA LEU A 135 12.15 2.00 23.21
C LEU A 135 12.19 2.99 24.37
N LEU A 136 12.73 4.18 24.13
CA LEU A 136 12.85 5.23 25.13
C LEU A 136 11.51 5.96 25.35
N PRO A 137 11.35 6.61 26.51
CA PRO A 137 10.22 7.50 26.77
C PRO A 137 10.09 8.63 25.74
N ASP A 138 8.88 9.20 25.67
CA ASP A 138 8.48 10.19 24.68
C ASP A 138 9.34 11.47 24.65
N ASP A 139 9.92 11.85 25.78
CA ASP A 139 10.77 13.02 25.96
C ASP A 139 12.25 12.76 25.67
N GLU A 140 12.68 11.49 25.65
CA GLU A 140 14.06 11.07 25.40
C GLU A 140 14.30 10.62 23.95
N ARG A 141 13.24 10.16 23.26
CA ARG A 141 13.34 9.66 21.88
C ARG A 141 13.89 10.69 20.89
N PHE A 142 14.46 10.20 19.79
CA PHE A 142 15.02 10.99 18.70
C PHE A 142 14.05 12.10 18.28
N ALA A 143 14.53 13.34 18.37
CA ALA A 143 13.74 14.51 18.06
C ALA A 143 14.62 15.59 17.44
N VAL A 144 14.03 16.40 16.56
CA VAL A 144 14.75 17.45 15.84
C VAL A 144 14.10 18.79 16.19
N SER A 145 14.90 19.72 16.72
CA SER A 145 14.49 21.11 16.86
C SER A 145 14.74 21.86 15.55
N TYR A 146 13.68 22.43 14.97
CA TYR A 146 13.73 23.19 13.73
C TYR A 146 12.56 24.16 13.65
N ARG A 147 12.85 25.43 13.29
CA ARG A 147 11.87 26.55 13.26
C ARG A 147 11.06 26.69 14.56
N ASP A 148 11.78 26.71 15.69
CA ASP A 148 11.22 26.83 17.05
C ASP A 148 10.20 25.75 17.45
N LYS A 149 10.19 24.62 16.74
CA LYS A 149 9.33 23.46 17.02
C LYS A 149 10.17 22.20 17.21
N ARG A 150 9.70 21.31 18.09
CA ARG A 150 10.25 19.97 18.29
C ARG A 150 9.49 18.98 17.40
N TRP A 151 10.22 18.31 16.52
CA TRP A 151 9.70 17.33 15.58
C TRP A 151 10.09 15.92 16.01
N THR A 152 9.17 14.96 15.87
CA THR A 152 9.37 13.54 16.22
C THR A 152 8.80 12.62 15.14
N GLY A 153 9.16 11.34 15.18
CA GLY A 153 8.65 10.36 14.23
C GLY A 153 9.10 10.67 12.80
N TYR A 154 8.20 10.47 11.84
CA TYR A 154 8.45 10.84 10.43
C TYR A 154 8.82 12.32 10.26
N TRP A 155 8.20 13.23 11.02
CA TRP A 155 8.44 14.66 10.86
C TRP A 155 9.84 15.10 11.27
N SER A 156 10.54 14.35 12.14
CA SER A 156 11.93 14.68 12.47
C SER A 156 12.85 14.44 11.28
N LEU A 157 12.58 13.44 10.42
CA LEU A 157 13.31 13.26 9.16
C LEU A 157 13.12 14.46 8.24
N VAL A 158 11.87 14.85 7.98
CA VAL A 158 11.54 15.97 7.08
C VAL A 158 12.17 17.26 7.59
N ALA A 159 12.12 17.51 8.90
CA ALA A 159 12.77 18.64 9.54
C ALA A 159 14.30 18.61 9.39
N SER A 160 14.95 17.44 9.53
CA SER A 160 16.38 17.30 9.29
C SER A 160 16.78 17.60 7.86
N LEU A 161 16.01 17.13 6.86
CA LEU A 161 16.29 17.39 5.46
C LEU A 161 16.15 18.88 5.12
N GLN A 162 15.07 19.52 5.57
CA GLN A 162 14.88 20.97 5.40
C GLN A 162 15.97 21.78 6.08
N ARG A 163 16.31 21.43 7.33
CA ARG A 163 17.40 22.08 8.07
C ARG A 163 18.75 21.94 7.36
N ALA A 164 19.04 20.79 6.77
CA ALA A 164 20.28 20.60 6.01
C ALA A 164 20.33 21.49 4.77
N LEU A 165 19.21 21.63 4.04
CA LEU A 165 19.12 22.53 2.89
C LEU A 165 19.26 24.01 3.31
N ASP A 166 18.65 24.43 4.41
CA ASP A 166 18.82 25.77 4.98
C ASP A 166 20.26 26.04 5.48
N GLU A 167 21.03 24.98 5.75
CA GLU A 167 22.46 25.03 6.13
C GLU A 167 23.40 24.85 4.93
N ASP A 168 22.89 25.01 3.71
CA ASP A 168 23.63 24.86 2.45
C ASP A 168 24.25 23.46 2.25
N ILE A 169 23.73 22.43 2.92
CA ILE A 169 24.11 21.03 2.69
C ILE A 169 23.20 20.46 1.59
N PRO A 170 23.74 20.05 0.42
CA PRO A 170 22.96 19.53 -0.70
C PRO A 170 22.51 18.07 -0.45
N ILE A 171 21.78 17.82 0.64
CA ILE A 171 21.39 16.48 1.09
C ILE A 171 20.45 15.76 0.10
N THR A 172 19.86 16.48 -0.84
CA THR A 172 19.00 15.92 -1.90
C THR A 172 19.73 15.67 -3.22
N ASP A 173 21.05 15.92 -3.29
CA ASP A 173 21.83 15.82 -4.52
C ASP A 173 22.61 14.48 -4.58
N PRO A 174 22.42 13.65 -5.64
CA PRO A 174 23.19 12.43 -5.81
C PRO A 174 24.71 12.63 -5.97
N HIS A 175 25.17 13.82 -6.37
CA HIS A 175 26.61 14.13 -6.40
C HIS A 175 27.19 14.16 -4.99
N TYR A 176 26.48 14.81 -4.05
CA TYR A 176 26.84 14.83 -2.64
C TYR A 176 26.85 13.41 -2.08
N TRP A 177 25.83 12.60 -2.39
CA TRP A 177 25.76 11.21 -1.91
C TRP A 177 26.84 10.29 -2.43
N GLN A 178 27.61 10.65 -3.46
CA GLN A 178 28.75 9.83 -3.90
C GLN A 178 30.09 10.35 -3.41
N ASN A 179 30.14 11.61 -2.97
CA ASN A 179 31.36 12.20 -2.46
C ASN A 179 31.71 11.61 -1.09
N GLU A 180 32.73 10.75 -1.06
CA GLU A 180 33.23 10.09 0.16
C GLU A 180 33.88 11.04 1.16
N ASP A 181 34.30 12.22 0.72
CA ASP A 181 34.88 13.24 1.60
C ASP A 181 33.80 14.14 2.23
N GLU A 182 32.72 14.44 1.50
CA GLU A 182 31.66 15.35 1.95
C GLU A 182 30.51 14.62 2.67
N CYS A 183 30.00 13.53 2.08
CA CYS A 183 28.86 12.80 2.63
C CYS A 183 29.34 11.61 3.49
N THR A 184 29.92 11.89 4.64
CA THR A 184 30.43 10.88 5.58
C THR A 184 29.40 10.55 6.68
N LEU A 185 29.67 9.53 7.50
CA LEU A 185 28.88 9.32 8.72
C LEU A 185 28.90 10.53 9.66
N VAL A 186 30.01 11.29 9.69
CA VAL A 186 30.12 12.49 10.51
C VAL A 186 29.20 13.59 10.00
N SER A 187 29.19 13.85 8.69
CA SER A 187 28.29 14.86 8.11
C SER A 187 26.83 14.44 8.17
N LEU A 188 26.50 13.15 7.98
CA LEU A 188 25.13 12.68 8.21
C LEU A 188 24.69 12.76 9.67
N ARG A 189 25.60 12.49 10.62
CA ARG A 189 25.33 12.69 12.05
C ARG A 189 25.02 14.16 12.35
N HIS A 190 25.70 15.09 11.67
CA HIS A 190 25.38 16.53 11.74
C HIS A 190 24.02 16.86 11.12
N VAL A 191 23.70 16.32 9.94
CA VAL A 191 22.39 16.52 9.27
C VAL A 191 21.24 16.05 10.18
N PHE A 192 21.35 14.82 10.67
CA PHE A 192 20.34 14.18 11.52
C PHE A 192 20.56 14.40 13.02
N ARG A 193 21.31 15.44 13.42
CA ARG A 193 21.58 15.69 14.84
C ARG A 193 20.28 15.94 15.62
N SER A 194 20.15 15.21 16.72
CA SER A 194 19.01 15.24 17.62
C SER A 194 19.10 16.43 18.59
N CYS A 195 17.95 16.85 19.13
CA CYS A 195 17.89 17.68 20.33
C CYS A 195 17.73 16.85 21.62
N THR A 196 17.82 15.52 21.52
CA THR A 196 17.91 14.57 22.63
C THR A 196 19.20 13.73 22.51
N GLU A 197 19.44 12.83 23.47
CA GLU A 197 20.58 11.91 23.45
C GLU A 197 20.40 10.73 22.46
N GLU A 198 19.16 10.41 22.07
CA GLU A 198 18.94 9.36 21.08
C GLU A 198 19.26 9.89 19.68
N GLU A 199 20.12 9.18 18.95
CA GLU A 199 20.44 9.46 17.56
C GLU A 199 19.39 8.90 16.60
N ILE A 200 19.39 9.35 15.34
CA ILE A 200 18.50 8.76 14.35
C ILE A 200 18.80 7.24 14.24
N PRO A 201 17.79 6.36 14.39
CA PRO A 201 18.04 4.93 14.32
C PRO A 201 18.58 4.54 12.94
N LEU A 202 19.52 3.59 12.87
CA LEU A 202 20.06 3.09 11.59
C LEU A 202 20.72 4.18 10.71
N LEU A 203 21.57 5.03 11.30
CA LEU A 203 22.29 6.08 10.59
C LEU A 203 23.21 5.52 9.49
N GLU A 204 23.92 4.43 9.78
CA GLU A 204 24.82 3.76 8.82
C GLU A 204 24.04 3.22 7.61
N ALA A 205 22.90 2.56 7.85
CA ALA A 205 22.05 2.05 6.78
C ALA A 205 21.47 3.18 5.91
N ARG A 206 21.25 4.38 6.46
CA ARG A 206 20.84 5.56 5.69
C ARG A 206 21.94 6.02 4.74
N LEU A 207 23.19 6.06 5.21
CA LEU A 207 24.34 6.35 4.35
C LEU A 207 24.44 5.33 3.22
N GLU A 208 24.29 4.04 3.53
CA GLU A 208 24.32 2.97 2.54
C GLU A 208 23.20 3.13 1.49
N CYS A 209 21.98 3.46 1.90
CA CYS A 209 20.86 3.75 0.99
C CYS A 209 21.18 4.93 0.06
N LEU A 210 21.74 6.03 0.57
CA LEU A 210 22.14 7.20 -0.24
C LEU A 210 23.24 6.83 -1.24
N ARG A 211 24.25 6.09 -0.81
CA ARG A 211 25.35 5.61 -1.66
C ARG A 211 24.87 4.69 -2.76
N GLU A 212 23.97 3.77 -2.43
CA GLU A 212 23.36 2.88 -3.41
C GLU A 212 22.53 3.68 -4.44
N ALA A 213 21.64 4.55 -3.98
CA ALA A 213 20.80 5.35 -4.86
C ALA A 213 21.63 6.28 -5.75
N GLY A 214 22.68 6.91 -5.21
CA GLY A 214 23.60 7.74 -5.97
C GLY A 214 24.26 6.98 -7.13
N ARG A 215 24.80 5.78 -6.87
CA ARG A 215 25.38 4.92 -7.93
C ARG A 215 24.35 4.55 -8.99
N VAL A 216 23.16 4.10 -8.59
CA VAL A 216 22.10 3.72 -9.53
C VAL A 216 21.68 4.88 -10.42
N LEU A 217 21.52 6.09 -9.84
CA LEU A 217 21.17 7.28 -10.61
C LEU A 217 22.22 7.63 -11.65
N TYR A 218 23.50 7.48 -11.34
CA TYR A 218 24.58 7.71 -12.29
C TYR A 218 24.62 6.66 -13.40
N GLU A 219 24.49 5.39 -13.04
CA GLU A 219 24.61 4.28 -13.99
C GLU A 219 23.43 4.19 -14.96
N LYS A 220 22.22 4.52 -14.51
CA LYS A 220 20.98 4.25 -15.25
C LYS A 220 20.15 5.47 -15.61
N TYR A 221 20.31 6.58 -14.89
CA TYR A 221 19.35 7.68 -14.92
C TYR A 221 20.00 9.06 -15.12
N ASN A 222 21.23 9.13 -15.64
CA ASN A 222 21.96 10.37 -15.88
C ASN A 222 21.93 11.33 -14.68
N CYS A 223 22.14 10.78 -13.48
CA CYS A 223 22.16 11.50 -12.21
C CYS A 223 20.85 12.21 -11.84
N SER A 224 19.71 11.87 -12.46
CA SER A 224 18.42 12.51 -12.17
C SER A 224 17.29 11.50 -11.96
N PHE A 225 16.58 11.61 -10.84
CA PHE A 225 15.44 10.74 -10.55
C PHE A 225 14.25 10.99 -11.48
N THR A 226 14.11 12.18 -12.09
CA THR A 226 13.05 12.44 -13.09
C THR A 226 13.17 11.53 -14.32
N ASN A 227 14.39 11.06 -14.64
CA ASN A 227 14.60 10.07 -15.70
C ASN A 227 14.09 8.68 -15.29
N CYS A 228 14.13 8.32 -14.00
CA CYS A 228 13.52 7.09 -13.48
C CYS A 228 11.99 7.15 -13.57
N ILE A 229 11.38 8.28 -13.18
CA ILE A 229 9.95 8.53 -13.37
C ILE A 229 9.56 8.42 -14.85
N SER A 230 10.34 9.04 -15.73
CA SER A 230 10.12 8.99 -17.18
C SER A 230 10.23 7.56 -17.74
N ALA A 231 11.17 6.76 -17.22
CA ALA A 231 11.34 5.35 -17.61
C ALA A 231 10.14 4.47 -17.24
N ALA A 232 9.35 4.85 -16.22
CA ALA A 232 8.11 4.19 -15.87
C ALA A 232 6.96 4.46 -16.85
N LYS A 233 7.15 5.38 -17.81
CA LYS A 233 6.18 5.72 -18.87
C LYS A 233 4.77 6.00 -18.31
N GLY A 234 4.68 6.73 -17.20
CA GLY A 234 3.40 7.10 -16.57
C GLY A 234 2.65 5.93 -15.91
N SER A 235 3.32 4.84 -15.54
CA SER A 235 2.74 3.74 -14.75
C SER A 235 3.26 3.77 -13.32
N ALA A 236 2.35 3.86 -12.35
CA ALA A 236 2.61 3.74 -10.92
C ALA A 236 3.22 2.38 -10.58
N ALA A 237 2.59 1.28 -11.04
CA ALA A 237 3.12 -0.06 -10.82
C ALA A 237 4.47 -0.28 -11.53
N GLY A 238 4.64 0.31 -12.72
CA GLY A 238 5.91 0.35 -13.44
C GLY A 238 7.02 1.03 -12.64
N LEU A 239 6.75 2.18 -12.04
CA LEU A 239 7.71 2.91 -11.21
C LEU A 239 8.07 2.13 -9.94
N VAL A 240 7.09 1.52 -9.26
CA VAL A 240 7.35 0.62 -8.11
C VAL A 240 8.28 -0.53 -8.51
N ASN A 241 8.04 -1.13 -9.67
CA ASN A 241 8.86 -2.23 -10.17
C ASN A 241 10.28 -1.79 -10.54
N LEU A 242 10.44 -0.61 -11.17
CA LEU A 242 11.76 -0.03 -11.46
C LEU A 242 12.53 0.24 -10.17
N LEU A 243 11.87 0.84 -9.17
CA LEU A 243 12.46 1.09 -7.85
C LEU A 243 12.95 -0.22 -7.21
N ALA A 244 12.09 -1.23 -7.10
CA ALA A 244 12.47 -2.52 -6.52
C ALA A 244 13.55 -3.26 -7.34
N CYS A 245 13.56 -3.11 -8.66
CA CYS A 245 14.52 -3.77 -9.54
C CYS A 245 15.90 -3.12 -9.44
N ASP A 246 15.97 -1.79 -9.53
CA ASP A 246 17.23 -1.08 -9.68
C ASP A 246 17.84 -0.66 -8.34
N PHE A 247 17.01 -0.36 -7.35
CA PHE A 247 17.40 0.07 -6.03
C PHE A 247 17.06 -1.04 -5.02
N ARG A 248 18.06 -1.82 -4.62
CA ARG A 248 17.94 -2.91 -3.65
C ARG A 248 17.36 -2.45 -2.33
N CYS A 249 17.67 -1.23 -1.88
CA CYS A 249 17.09 -0.66 -0.67
C CYS A 249 15.56 -0.50 -0.74
N PHE A 250 14.94 -0.42 -1.93
CA PHE A 250 13.49 -0.43 -2.10
C PHE A 250 12.88 -1.83 -2.27
N ARG A 251 13.70 -2.88 -2.39
CA ARG A 251 13.26 -4.27 -2.64
C ARG A 251 12.87 -5.01 -1.36
N ASP A 252 11.81 -4.54 -0.72
CA ASP A 252 11.16 -5.14 0.44
C ASP A 252 10.41 -6.43 0.02
N GLU A 253 11.17 -7.53 -0.04
CA GLU A 253 10.74 -8.85 -0.47
C GLU A 253 11.23 -9.93 0.50
N HIS A 254 10.33 -10.84 0.89
CA HIS A 254 10.63 -11.87 1.88
C HIS A 254 10.11 -13.25 1.45
N PRO A 255 10.85 -14.34 1.70
CA PRO A 255 10.32 -15.68 1.51
C PRO A 255 9.15 -15.93 2.47
N PHE A 256 8.19 -16.76 2.04
CA PHE A 256 7.06 -17.17 2.89
C PHE A 256 6.70 -18.62 2.60
N ASP A 257 6.40 -19.38 3.64
CA ASP A 257 6.18 -20.82 3.56
C ASP A 257 5.07 -21.17 2.56
N GLY A 258 5.30 -22.20 1.75
CA GLY A 258 4.35 -22.65 0.73
C GLY A 258 4.30 -21.80 -0.54
N ARG A 259 5.05 -20.69 -0.63
CA ARG A 259 5.11 -19.85 -1.84
C ARG A 259 6.44 -19.97 -2.56
N ARG A 260 6.39 -20.14 -3.89
CA ARG A 260 7.60 -20.22 -4.74
C ARG A 260 8.29 -18.86 -4.92
N LYS A 261 7.51 -17.80 -5.09
CA LYS A 261 8.01 -16.42 -5.23
C LYS A 261 7.99 -15.72 -3.87
N PRO A 262 8.94 -14.83 -3.57
CA PRO A 262 8.88 -14.04 -2.35
C PRO A 262 7.63 -13.16 -2.31
N VAL A 263 7.14 -12.88 -1.11
CA VAL A 263 6.12 -11.86 -0.82
C VAL A 263 6.75 -10.49 -0.96
N ARG A 264 6.15 -9.65 -1.80
CA ARG A 264 6.58 -8.27 -2.04
C ARG A 264 5.68 -7.36 -1.21
N LEU A 265 6.26 -6.53 -0.36
CA LEU A 265 5.52 -5.50 0.39
C LEU A 265 5.82 -4.11 -0.15
N LEU A 266 7.07 -3.87 -0.56
CA LEU A 266 7.53 -2.69 -1.30
C LEU A 266 7.08 -1.35 -0.72
N LYS A 267 6.96 -1.25 0.61
CA LYS A 267 6.32 -0.10 1.29
C LYS A 267 6.90 1.23 0.82
N ARG A 268 8.23 1.39 0.87
CA ARG A 268 8.90 2.64 0.49
C ARG A 268 8.81 2.95 -1.01
N ALA A 269 8.76 1.93 -1.86
CA ALA A 269 8.58 2.16 -3.29
C ALA A 269 7.16 2.64 -3.60
N GLN A 270 6.16 2.07 -2.91
CA GLN A 270 4.75 2.45 -3.06
C GLN A 270 4.48 3.85 -2.52
N ILE A 271 5.00 4.20 -1.33
CA ILE A 271 4.79 5.54 -0.74
C ILE A 271 5.45 6.64 -1.59
N LEU A 272 6.62 6.38 -2.19
CA LEU A 272 7.27 7.32 -3.11
C LEU A 272 6.36 7.67 -4.30
N VAL A 273 5.75 6.67 -4.93
CA VAL A 273 4.79 6.91 -6.02
C VAL A 273 3.57 7.71 -5.53
N ALA A 274 3.07 7.39 -4.34
CA ALA A 274 1.95 8.09 -3.74
C ALA A 274 2.28 9.55 -3.37
N ASP A 275 3.47 9.83 -2.86
CA ASP A 275 3.91 11.17 -2.50
C ASP A 275 4.14 12.03 -3.75
N LEU A 276 4.68 11.47 -4.84
CA LEU A 276 4.71 12.14 -6.14
C LEU A 276 3.30 12.45 -6.65
N TRP A 277 2.41 11.46 -6.62
CA TRP A 277 1.02 11.63 -7.06
C TRP A 277 0.30 12.72 -6.24
N ALA A 278 0.42 12.68 -4.92
CA ALA A 278 -0.22 13.62 -4.01
C ALA A 278 0.38 15.03 -4.12
N CYS A 279 1.72 15.16 -4.15
CA CYS A 279 2.40 16.45 -4.27
C CYS A 279 2.03 17.18 -5.57
N PHE A 280 2.01 16.45 -6.69
CA PHE A 280 1.73 17.02 -8.00
C PHE A 280 0.25 16.97 -8.38
N ASN A 281 -0.64 16.51 -7.49
CA ASN A 281 -2.09 16.38 -7.72
C ASN A 281 -2.44 15.59 -9.01
N GLY A 282 -1.69 14.53 -9.29
CA GLY A 282 -1.92 13.71 -10.49
C GLY A 282 -1.45 14.34 -11.80
N GLU A 283 -0.69 15.44 -11.77
CA GLU A 283 -0.16 16.13 -12.97
C GLU A 283 1.37 15.97 -13.08
N ARG A 284 1.94 16.19 -14.27
CA ARG A 284 3.39 16.21 -14.51
C ARG A 284 4.11 14.98 -13.94
N TYR A 285 4.94 15.15 -12.90
CA TYR A 285 5.71 14.08 -12.26
C TYR A 285 4.86 13.13 -11.40
N GLY A 286 3.62 13.52 -11.09
CA GLY A 286 2.64 12.69 -10.38
C GLY A 286 1.56 12.09 -11.28
N GLU A 287 1.67 12.23 -12.61
CA GLU A 287 0.68 11.70 -13.56
C GLU A 287 0.89 10.19 -13.76
N PHE A 288 0.01 9.39 -13.16
CA PHE A 288 0.02 7.93 -13.28
C PHE A 288 -1.35 7.42 -13.72
N ARG A 289 -1.38 6.64 -14.80
CA ARG A 289 -2.64 6.10 -15.38
C ARG A 289 -3.28 4.99 -14.54
N ASP A 290 -2.49 4.34 -13.71
CA ASP A 290 -2.82 3.13 -12.94
C ASP A 290 -2.53 3.31 -11.44
N ILE A 291 -2.66 4.54 -10.92
CA ILE A 291 -2.41 4.88 -9.51
C ILE A 291 -3.20 4.00 -8.52
N ASP A 292 -4.38 3.52 -8.92
CA ASP A 292 -5.23 2.62 -8.14
C ASP A 292 -4.62 1.23 -7.89
N LYS A 293 -3.51 0.87 -8.55
CA LYS A 293 -2.75 -0.37 -8.29
C LYS A 293 -1.85 -0.28 -7.06
N ILE A 294 -1.59 0.93 -6.56
CA ILE A 294 -0.84 1.13 -5.32
C ILE A 294 -1.70 0.73 -4.13
N THR A 295 -1.15 -0.10 -3.24
CA THR A 295 -1.84 -0.55 -2.03
C THR A 295 -1.60 0.40 -0.87
N MET A 296 -2.20 0.09 0.29
CA MET A 296 -1.78 0.71 1.56
C MET A 296 -0.30 0.41 1.86
N PHE A 297 0.29 1.21 2.75
CA PHE A 297 1.70 1.16 3.10
C PHE A 297 1.87 0.36 4.40
N ALA A 298 2.32 -0.89 4.30
CA ALA A 298 2.44 -1.78 5.45
C ALA A 298 3.60 -1.39 6.38
N ASP A 299 3.34 -0.44 7.27
CA ASP A 299 4.23 0.00 8.35
C ASP A 299 3.82 -0.61 9.71
N TYR A 300 4.12 0.06 10.82
CA TYR A 300 3.67 -0.33 12.16
C TYR A 300 2.42 0.40 12.67
N ARG A 301 2.04 1.55 12.09
CA ARG A 301 0.89 2.34 12.54
C ARG A 301 -0.42 1.86 11.96
N VAL A 302 -0.45 1.44 10.69
CA VAL A 302 -1.70 0.98 10.09
C VAL A 302 -2.21 -0.33 10.70
N PRO A 303 -1.35 -1.35 10.97
CA PRO A 303 -1.78 -2.52 11.74
C PRO A 303 -2.32 -2.13 13.14
N GLN A 304 -1.71 -1.15 13.80
CA GLN A 304 -2.15 -0.67 15.12
C GLN A 304 -3.60 -0.17 15.07
N ILE A 305 -3.93 0.74 14.15
CA ILE A 305 -5.28 1.30 14.05
C ILE A 305 -6.30 0.27 13.55
N LEU A 306 -5.93 -0.62 12.63
CA LEU A 306 -6.82 -1.70 12.20
C LEU A 306 -7.16 -2.64 13.35
N SER A 307 -6.21 -2.89 14.26
CA SER A 307 -6.47 -3.66 15.47
C SER A 307 -7.39 -2.89 16.43
N SER A 308 -7.17 -1.58 16.61
CA SER A 308 -8.04 -0.75 17.44
C SER A 308 -9.47 -0.61 16.90
N LEU A 309 -9.66 -0.69 15.58
CA LEU A 309 -10.97 -0.77 14.93
C LEU A 309 -11.59 -2.18 15.00
N GLY A 310 -10.87 -3.17 15.52
CA GLY A 310 -11.28 -4.57 15.57
C GLY A 310 -11.27 -5.28 14.21
N CYS A 311 -10.69 -4.68 13.17
CA CYS A 311 -10.62 -5.26 11.83
C CYS A 311 -9.60 -6.40 11.76
N ILE A 312 -8.52 -6.33 12.54
CA ILE A 312 -7.55 -7.41 12.70
C ILE A 312 -7.41 -7.82 14.16
N GLY A 313 -7.27 -9.12 14.39
CA GLY A 313 -7.02 -9.73 15.70
C GLY A 313 -5.74 -10.57 15.68
N TYR A 314 -5.08 -10.67 16.83
CA TYR A 314 -3.83 -11.40 16.99
C TYR A 314 -4.02 -12.68 17.80
N SER A 315 -3.22 -13.71 17.50
CA SER A 315 -3.09 -14.88 18.36
C SER A 315 -2.58 -14.46 19.74
N PRO A 316 -2.87 -15.22 20.82
CA PRO A 316 -2.40 -14.86 22.16
C PRO A 316 -0.88 -14.64 22.27
N PRO A 317 -0.01 -15.45 21.63
CA PRO A 317 1.43 -15.18 21.63
C PRO A 317 1.80 -13.86 20.96
N LEU A 318 1.26 -13.58 19.75
CA LEU A 318 1.55 -12.35 19.03
C LEU A 318 1.02 -11.13 19.79
N HIS A 319 -0.19 -11.21 20.34
CA HIS A 319 -0.75 -10.17 21.20
C HIS A 319 0.17 -9.86 22.38
N ALA A 320 0.70 -10.88 23.06
CA ALA A 320 1.61 -10.68 24.19
C ALA A 320 2.92 -9.98 23.79
N LEU A 321 3.50 -10.33 22.64
CA LEU A 321 4.72 -9.69 22.11
C LEU A 321 4.49 -8.20 21.85
N VAL A 322 3.41 -7.87 21.12
CA VAL A 322 3.06 -6.50 20.77
C VAL A 322 2.74 -5.69 22.03
N SER A 323 1.90 -6.21 22.93
CA SER A 323 1.50 -5.52 24.17
C SER A 323 2.66 -5.22 25.11
N LYS A 324 3.70 -6.06 25.14
CA LYS A 324 4.92 -5.81 25.92
C LYS A 324 5.93 -4.92 25.20
N GLY A 325 5.69 -4.59 23.93
CA GLY A 325 6.63 -3.88 23.08
C GLY A 325 7.93 -4.65 22.86
N GLU A 326 7.85 -5.98 22.81
CA GLU A 326 8.98 -6.85 22.44
C GLU A 326 9.30 -6.68 20.95
N VAL A 327 10.58 -6.81 20.61
CA VAL A 327 11.04 -6.65 19.22
C VAL A 327 10.69 -7.90 18.42
N ILE A 328 10.07 -7.71 17.26
CA ILE A 328 9.79 -8.75 16.28
C ILE A 328 10.82 -8.65 15.17
N ASP A 329 11.51 -9.75 14.88
CA ASP A 329 12.56 -9.82 13.86
C ASP A 329 12.02 -9.49 12.47
N SER A 330 12.82 -8.76 11.69
CA SER A 330 12.48 -8.44 10.31
C SER A 330 12.60 -9.67 9.41
N GLY A 331 11.66 -9.82 8.47
CA GLY A 331 11.42 -11.00 7.65
C GLY A 331 10.80 -12.18 8.41
N SER A 332 10.48 -12.04 9.70
CA SER A 332 9.88 -13.14 10.46
C SER A 332 8.45 -13.41 10.01
N ARG A 333 7.99 -14.64 10.22
CA ARG A 333 6.61 -15.04 9.93
C ARG A 333 5.57 -14.19 10.67
N LEU A 334 5.90 -13.66 11.86
CA LEU A 334 5.01 -12.78 12.62
C LEU A 334 4.92 -11.38 12.00
N GLU A 335 6.06 -10.76 11.67
CA GLU A 335 6.08 -9.47 10.98
C GLU A 335 5.37 -9.56 9.63
N MET A 336 5.66 -10.61 8.85
CA MET A 336 5.04 -10.80 7.54
C MET A 336 3.53 -10.92 7.63
N GLN A 337 2.99 -11.66 8.61
CA GLN A 337 1.54 -11.73 8.83
C GLN A 337 0.95 -10.38 9.24
N LEU A 338 1.59 -9.64 10.17
CA LEU A 338 1.13 -8.31 10.59
C LEU A 338 1.01 -7.34 9.40
N ARG A 339 2.05 -7.29 8.57
CA ARG A 339 2.14 -6.37 7.42
C ARG A 339 1.22 -6.77 6.28
N ALA A 340 1.30 -8.02 5.84
CA ALA A 340 0.54 -8.52 4.69
C ALA A 340 -0.98 -8.59 4.95
N CYS A 341 -1.40 -9.05 6.13
CA CYS A 341 -2.82 -9.06 6.50
C CYS A 341 -3.40 -7.64 6.60
N SER A 342 -2.59 -6.65 6.97
CA SER A 342 -3.01 -5.24 6.98
C SER A 342 -3.24 -4.71 5.55
N ILE A 343 -2.36 -5.06 4.60
CA ILE A 343 -2.58 -4.77 3.17
C ILE A 343 -3.90 -5.34 2.69
N TRP A 344 -4.12 -6.62 2.98
CA TRP A 344 -5.34 -7.30 2.55
C TRP A 344 -6.59 -6.71 3.22
N CYS A 345 -6.50 -6.36 4.51
CA CYS A 345 -7.59 -5.73 5.23
C CYS A 345 -8.01 -4.40 4.59
N VAL A 346 -7.05 -3.52 4.26
CA VAL A 346 -7.37 -2.24 3.58
C VAL A 346 -7.91 -2.46 2.18
N GLU A 347 -7.43 -3.47 1.46
CA GLU A 347 -8.01 -3.84 0.16
C GLU A 347 -9.49 -4.26 0.30
N LEU A 348 -9.83 -5.03 1.34
CA LEU A 348 -11.22 -5.38 1.64
C LEU A 348 -12.06 -4.15 2.05
N LEU A 349 -11.49 -3.22 2.84
CA LEU A 349 -12.14 -1.94 3.14
C LEU A 349 -12.46 -1.17 1.85
N ARG A 350 -11.46 -1.00 0.97
CA ARG A 350 -11.61 -0.30 -0.31
C ARG A 350 -12.68 -0.94 -1.19
N ARG A 351 -12.66 -2.27 -1.33
CA ARG A 351 -13.66 -3.03 -2.09
C ARG A 351 -15.06 -2.82 -1.53
N GLN A 352 -15.22 -2.87 -0.20
CA GLN A 352 -16.50 -2.64 0.45
C GLN A 352 -17.02 -1.22 0.22
N ILE A 353 -16.16 -0.20 0.36
CA ILE A 353 -16.55 1.20 0.09
C ILE A 353 -16.98 1.37 -1.37
N LYS A 354 -16.22 0.85 -2.34
CA LYS A 354 -16.58 0.94 -3.77
C LYS A 354 -17.84 0.14 -4.11
N GLN A 355 -18.13 -0.93 -3.38
CA GLN A 355 -19.36 -1.71 -3.56
C GLN A 355 -20.59 -0.94 -3.08
N ASP A 356 -20.51 -0.32 -1.90
CA ASP A 356 -21.64 0.39 -1.28
C ASP A 356 -21.83 1.79 -1.87
N HIS A 357 -20.73 2.42 -2.32
CA HIS A 357 -20.68 3.79 -2.87
C HIS A 357 -19.89 3.81 -4.19
N PRO A 358 -20.47 3.35 -5.32
CA PRO A 358 -19.76 3.27 -6.61
C PRO A 358 -19.26 4.62 -7.15
N GLU A 359 -19.82 5.73 -6.69
CA GLU A 359 -19.40 7.09 -7.02
C GLU A 359 -18.17 7.57 -6.23
N ALA A 360 -17.76 6.84 -5.19
CA ALA A 360 -16.66 7.23 -4.33
C ALA A 360 -15.32 7.21 -5.09
N THR A 361 -14.70 8.39 -5.22
CA THR A 361 -13.31 8.53 -5.68
C THR A 361 -12.35 8.24 -4.53
N VAL A 362 -12.24 6.96 -4.16
CA VAL A 362 -11.37 6.47 -3.09
C VAL A 362 -10.43 5.37 -3.60
N ASN A 363 -9.17 5.41 -3.16
CA ASN A 363 -8.17 4.39 -3.41
C ASN A 363 -7.47 4.00 -2.11
N ALA A 364 -6.59 2.98 -2.16
CA ALA A 364 -5.93 2.47 -0.96
C ALA A 364 -4.97 3.50 -0.34
N ILE A 365 -4.37 4.38 -1.14
CA ILE A 365 -3.50 5.48 -0.67
C ILE A 365 -4.29 6.43 0.25
N LEU A 366 -5.47 6.89 -0.19
CA LEU A 366 -6.29 7.82 0.60
C LEU A 366 -6.79 7.18 1.90
N ILE A 367 -7.14 5.89 1.86
CA ILE A 367 -7.52 5.14 3.07
C ILE A 367 -6.32 5.03 4.02
N ASP A 368 -5.13 4.75 3.51
CA ASP A 368 -3.89 4.66 4.30
C ASP A 368 -3.58 5.98 5.02
N PHE A 369 -3.54 7.09 4.28
CA PHE A 369 -3.33 8.42 4.84
C PHE A 369 -4.35 8.75 5.93
N PHE A 370 -5.64 8.46 5.67
CA PHE A 370 -6.70 8.67 6.66
C PHE A 370 -6.50 7.83 7.92
N LEU A 371 -6.14 6.54 7.77
CA LEU A 371 -5.88 5.63 8.89
C LEU A 371 -4.68 6.08 9.72
N TYR A 372 -3.60 6.53 9.07
CA TYR A 372 -2.42 7.08 9.73
C TYR A 372 -2.77 8.34 10.56
N ASP A 373 -3.45 9.31 9.95
CA ASP A 373 -3.88 10.53 10.64
C ASP A 373 -4.83 10.25 11.80
N MET A 374 -5.72 9.27 11.62
CA MET A 374 -6.62 8.82 12.68
C MET A 374 -5.84 8.21 13.85
N MET A 375 -4.85 7.37 13.58
CA MET A 375 -3.99 6.78 14.62
C MET A 375 -3.23 7.85 15.39
N LYS A 376 -2.61 8.82 14.70
CA LYS A 376 -1.90 9.93 15.34
C LYS A 376 -2.80 10.77 16.25
N ARG A 377 -4.04 11.01 15.82
CA ARG A 377 -5.04 11.71 16.64
C ARG A 377 -5.45 10.89 17.87
N TRP A 378 -5.69 9.60 17.71
CA TRP A 378 -6.08 8.72 18.82
C TRP A 378 -4.95 8.53 19.82
N GLU A 379 -3.70 8.46 19.38
CA GLU A 379 -2.51 8.47 20.24
C GLU A 379 -2.48 9.76 21.09
N ALA A 380 -2.67 10.93 20.47
CA ALA A 380 -2.72 12.21 21.18
C ALA A 380 -3.90 12.32 22.17
N GLU A 381 -5.02 11.64 21.88
CA GLU A 381 -6.21 11.57 22.74
C GLU A 381 -6.13 10.44 23.79
N GLY A 382 -5.08 9.59 23.78
CA GLY A 382 -4.96 8.42 24.66
C GLY A 382 -6.01 7.34 24.42
N ARG A 383 -6.52 7.23 23.19
CA ARG A 383 -7.60 6.31 22.77
C ARG A 383 -7.10 5.03 22.11
N GLU A 384 -5.80 4.89 21.95
CA GLU A 384 -5.19 3.68 21.43
C GLU A 384 -5.44 2.49 22.37
N THR A 385 -5.89 1.38 21.79
CA THR A 385 -6.20 0.17 22.57
C THR A 385 -5.04 -0.81 22.62
N MET A 386 -4.05 -0.62 21.75
CA MET A 386 -2.91 -1.51 21.60
C MET A 386 -1.69 -0.72 21.10
N PRO A 387 -0.47 -1.00 21.60
CA PRO A 387 0.74 -0.45 21.01
C PRO A 387 0.96 -1.02 19.60
N HIS A 388 1.77 -0.33 18.81
CA HIS A 388 2.22 -0.85 17.52
C HIS A 388 3.29 -1.94 17.70
N HIS A 389 3.44 -2.83 16.71
CA HIS A 389 4.56 -3.78 16.72
C HIS A 389 5.90 -3.07 16.54
N ARG A 390 6.98 -3.68 17.03
CA ARG A 390 8.33 -3.11 17.01
C ARG A 390 9.25 -3.99 16.21
N THR A 391 9.52 -3.58 14.97
CA THR A 391 10.50 -4.24 14.10
C THR A 391 11.47 -3.19 13.62
N ARG A 392 12.76 -3.45 13.78
CA ARG A 392 13.82 -2.56 13.32
C ARG A 392 14.29 -3.04 11.96
N SER A 393 14.07 -2.24 10.91
CA SER A 393 14.47 -2.59 9.55
C SER A 393 14.63 -1.33 8.68
N ILE A 394 15.21 -1.50 7.49
CA ILE A 394 15.25 -0.42 6.50
C ILE A 394 13.93 -0.29 5.71
N TRP A 395 12.93 -1.14 5.97
CA TRP A 395 11.78 -1.28 5.09
C TRP A 395 10.63 -0.31 5.40
N TYR A 396 10.47 0.15 6.65
CA TYR A 396 9.39 1.05 7.07
C TYR A 396 9.65 1.72 8.42
#